data_AF-H9TN86-F1
#
_entry.id   AF-H9TN86-F1
#
_cell.length_a   1.000
_cell.length_b   1.000
_cell.length_c   1.000
_cell.angle_alpha   90.00
_cell.angle_beta   90.00
_cell.angle_gamma   90.00
#
_symmetry.space_group_name_H-M   'P 1'
#
loop_
_entity.id
_entity.type
_entity.pdbx_description
1 polymer ?
#
loop_
_entity_poly.entity_id
_entity_poly.type
_entity_poly.pdbx_seq_one_letter_code
_entity_poly.pdbx_strand_id
1 'polypeptide(L)'
;MRQTIFLFFLFALGINAQNNDFDKMLDNIKSEYTQNPTKKNIDAFRILLKTDGSFSDIDYTKKDKDLRSHLSRISRLAQAYSNSSNTYYQDQSVYNDYVKSIEFWITTNHTPTNWWYRHIAYPKEMNKGLVFVIEEIKTKNPTLYRKIIDYQEWAYLQQDHMEGANGADKTIGAFVAAVAEKDANLLKQFSDLMKRLTSIQEGGEGIEKDYGFYSHSGNGRQIYTFGYGKEYLKSVLDYFVFTKGTQYNVQTLVNLEKMVIDHVQYLFHAGNYDPNPTGRYNNTFEYMDDLKNIVTKMVALNTANKSALQDAHDRMSGQKKDLEGNKMFWRGDYMAHKRS
;
A
#
# COMPACT_ATOMS: atom_id res chain seq x y z
N MET A 1 20.40 -45.07 3.40
CA MET A 1 19.39 -44.74 4.43
C MET A 1 19.67 -43.43 5.19
N ARG A 2 20.94 -43.04 5.51
CA ARG A 2 21.24 -41.77 6.21
C ARG A 2 21.09 -40.48 5.37
N GLN A 3 21.36 -40.51 4.06
CA GLN A 3 21.19 -39.32 3.21
C GLN A 3 19.71 -38.99 2.93
N THR A 4 18.85 -40.01 2.81
CA THR A 4 17.40 -39.83 2.57
C THR A 4 16.68 -39.24 3.79
N ILE A 5 17.12 -39.58 5.01
CA ILE A 5 16.57 -39.04 6.26
C ILE A 5 16.96 -37.56 6.44
N PHE A 6 18.19 -37.17 6.09
CA PHE A 6 18.65 -35.77 6.21
C PHE A 6 17.92 -34.81 5.25
N LEU A 7 17.61 -35.27 4.03
CA LEU A 7 16.79 -34.53 3.07
C LEU A 7 15.33 -34.35 3.55
N PHE A 8 14.75 -35.36 4.20
CA PHE A 8 13.39 -35.29 4.74
C PHE A 8 13.26 -34.28 5.90
N PHE A 9 14.26 -34.23 6.78
CA PHE A 9 14.30 -33.26 7.88
C PHE A 9 14.47 -31.80 7.41
N LEU A 10 15.31 -31.56 6.39
CA LEU A 10 15.46 -30.23 5.79
C LEU A 10 14.18 -29.76 5.09
N PHE A 11 13.47 -30.68 4.41
CA PHE A 11 12.21 -30.39 3.75
C PHE A 11 11.09 -30.05 4.76
N ALA A 12 11.00 -30.79 5.87
CA ALA A 12 10.03 -30.53 6.93
C ALA A 12 10.29 -29.21 7.68
N LEU A 13 11.56 -28.83 7.89
CA LEU A 13 11.92 -27.53 8.47
C LEU A 13 11.59 -26.37 7.51
N GLY A 14 11.83 -26.55 6.20
CA GLY A 14 11.48 -25.56 5.19
C GLY A 14 9.97 -25.28 5.10
N ILE A 15 9.14 -26.33 5.12
CA ILE A 15 7.68 -26.20 5.10
C ILE A 15 7.16 -25.50 6.37
N ASN A 16 7.68 -25.85 7.55
CA ASN A 16 7.27 -25.20 8.80
C ASN A 16 7.68 -23.72 8.85
N ALA A 17 8.88 -23.38 8.37
CA ALA A 17 9.31 -21.98 8.27
C ALA A 17 8.43 -21.16 7.32
N GLN A 18 8.04 -21.75 6.18
CA GLN A 18 7.18 -21.09 5.21
C GLN A 18 5.74 -20.89 5.70
N ASN A 19 5.17 -21.87 6.42
CA ASN A 19 3.87 -21.71 7.06
C ASN A 19 3.90 -20.57 8.10
N ASN A 20 4.97 -20.48 8.90
CA ASN A 20 5.15 -19.38 9.85
C ASN A 20 5.26 -18.01 9.16
N ASP A 21 5.82 -17.95 7.94
CA ASP A 21 5.91 -16.70 7.18
C ASP A 21 4.53 -16.18 6.76
N PHE A 22 3.62 -17.05 6.31
CA PHE A 22 2.27 -16.63 5.91
C PHE A 22 1.48 -16.05 7.08
N ASP A 23 1.47 -16.76 8.22
CA ASP A 23 0.77 -16.32 9.42
C ASP A 23 1.36 -14.98 9.92
N LYS A 24 2.68 -14.85 9.91
CA LYS A 24 3.37 -13.60 10.28
C LYS A 24 3.03 -12.44 9.34
N MET A 25 2.89 -12.69 8.04
CA MET A 25 2.44 -11.65 7.11
C MET A 25 1.00 -11.21 7.39
N LEU A 26 0.08 -12.14 7.67
CA LEU A 26 -1.28 -11.80 8.09
C LEU A 26 -1.27 -10.96 9.37
N ASP A 27 -0.47 -11.32 10.37
CA ASP A 27 -0.36 -10.58 11.62
C ASP A 27 0.21 -9.17 11.40
N ASN A 28 1.25 -9.03 10.57
CA ASN A 28 1.80 -7.73 10.21
C ASN A 28 0.76 -6.83 9.52
N ILE A 29 0.01 -7.37 8.55
CA ILE A 29 -1.04 -6.62 7.84
C ILE A 29 -2.17 -6.24 8.80
N LYS A 30 -2.63 -7.18 9.65
CA LYS A 30 -3.64 -6.91 10.68
C LYS A 30 -3.15 -5.81 11.62
N SER A 31 -1.91 -5.86 12.08
CA SER A 31 -1.35 -4.82 12.95
C SER A 31 -1.34 -3.44 12.26
N GLU A 32 -0.96 -3.36 10.99
CA GLU A 32 -0.94 -2.07 10.25
C GLU A 32 -2.37 -1.53 10.03
N TYR A 33 -3.34 -2.40 9.78
CA TYR A 33 -4.72 -2.01 9.48
C TYR A 33 -5.65 -2.02 10.69
N THR A 34 -5.18 -2.38 11.89
CA THR A 34 -6.04 -2.44 13.08
C THR A 34 -6.52 -1.04 13.45
N GLN A 35 -7.83 -0.91 13.59
CA GLN A 35 -8.48 0.28 14.17
C GLN A 35 -9.54 -0.18 15.17
N ASN A 36 -9.97 0.74 16.03
CA ASN A 36 -11.11 0.51 16.93
C ASN A 36 -12.23 1.53 16.61
N PRO A 37 -13.04 1.29 15.57
CA PRO A 37 -14.09 2.22 15.18
C PRO A 37 -15.17 2.31 16.27
N THR A 38 -15.69 3.51 16.51
CA THR A 38 -16.71 3.72 17.55
C THR A 38 -18.03 3.03 17.21
N LYS A 39 -18.79 2.64 18.25
CA LYS A 39 -20.15 2.11 18.08
C LYS A 39 -21.03 3.01 17.21
N LYS A 40 -20.97 4.33 17.43
CA LYS A 40 -21.70 5.34 16.63
C LYS A 40 -21.40 5.24 15.14
N ASN A 41 -20.13 5.04 14.76
CA ASN A 41 -19.75 4.92 13.36
C ASN A 41 -20.33 3.65 12.73
N ILE A 42 -20.23 2.53 13.44
CA ILE A 42 -20.74 1.23 12.96
C ILE A 42 -22.26 1.27 12.81
N ASP A 43 -22.98 1.78 13.81
CA ASP A 43 -24.44 1.92 13.77
C ASP A 43 -24.90 2.78 12.58
N ALA A 44 -24.21 3.90 12.33
CA ALA A 44 -24.52 4.76 11.20
C ALA A 44 -24.37 4.05 9.84
N PHE A 45 -23.37 3.20 9.67
CA PHE A 45 -23.22 2.41 8.44
C PHE A 45 -24.32 1.37 8.30
N ARG A 46 -24.67 0.67 9.39
CA ARG A 46 -25.71 -0.37 9.40
C ARG A 46 -27.10 0.18 9.10
N ILE A 47 -27.41 1.40 9.55
CA ILE A 47 -28.66 2.11 9.19
C ILE A 47 -28.76 2.33 7.67
N LEU A 48 -27.64 2.59 7.00
CA LEU A 48 -27.57 2.83 5.56
C LEU A 48 -27.46 1.53 4.74
N LEU A 49 -27.18 0.39 5.38
CA LEU A 49 -26.97 -0.89 4.72
C LEU A 49 -28.31 -1.50 4.31
N LYS A 50 -28.45 -1.81 3.02
CA LYS A 50 -29.65 -2.43 2.46
C LYS A 50 -29.59 -3.96 2.55
N THR A 51 -30.73 -4.58 2.27
CA THR A 51 -30.88 -6.04 2.21
C THR A 51 -30.04 -6.70 1.13
N ASP A 52 -29.62 -5.99 0.08
CA ASP A 52 -28.78 -6.50 -1.00
C ASP A 52 -27.27 -6.34 -0.73
N GLY A 53 -26.87 -5.69 0.37
CA GLY A 53 -25.47 -5.40 0.69
C GLY A 53 -24.95 -4.03 0.19
N SER A 54 -25.78 -3.26 -0.53
CA SER A 54 -25.44 -1.90 -0.93
C SER A 54 -25.74 -0.88 0.17
N PHE A 55 -25.14 0.32 0.09
CA PHE A 55 -25.45 1.45 0.98
C PHE A 55 -26.39 2.46 0.31
N SER A 56 -27.43 2.93 1.00
CA SER A 56 -28.49 3.78 0.44
C SER A 56 -28.07 5.18 0.03
N ASP A 57 -26.98 5.70 0.57
CA ASP A 57 -26.42 7.02 0.26
C ASP A 57 -25.30 6.97 -0.80
N ILE A 58 -24.98 5.77 -1.31
CA ILE A 58 -24.03 5.58 -2.40
C ILE A 58 -24.81 5.30 -3.70
N ASP A 59 -24.58 6.14 -4.69
CA ASP A 59 -25.10 5.95 -6.05
C ASP A 59 -24.13 5.10 -6.88
N TYR A 60 -24.47 3.80 -7.01
CA TYR A 60 -23.69 2.81 -7.75
C TYR A 60 -23.96 2.83 -9.27
N THR A 61 -24.93 3.62 -9.74
CA THR A 61 -25.27 3.68 -11.18
C THR A 61 -24.29 4.55 -11.97
N LYS A 62 -23.58 5.45 -11.28
CA LYS A 62 -22.56 6.31 -11.86
C LYS A 62 -21.27 5.54 -12.05
N LYS A 63 -20.93 5.26 -13.31
CA LYS A 63 -19.72 4.52 -13.70
C LYS A 63 -18.42 5.17 -13.22
N ASP A 64 -18.35 6.51 -13.20
CA ASP A 64 -17.10 7.23 -12.92
C ASP A 64 -17.07 7.89 -11.54
N LYS A 65 -17.83 7.34 -10.60
CA LYS A 65 -17.81 7.83 -9.22
C LYS A 65 -16.78 7.06 -8.41
N ASP A 66 -16.10 7.78 -7.52
CA ASP A 66 -15.32 7.13 -6.48
C ASP A 66 -16.24 6.43 -5.48
N LEU A 67 -16.27 5.09 -5.53
CA LEU A 67 -17.07 4.23 -4.66
C LEU A 67 -16.26 3.63 -3.50
N ARG A 68 -15.02 4.10 -3.25
CA ARG A 68 -14.21 3.62 -2.12
C ARG A 68 -14.88 3.77 -0.77
N SER A 69 -15.86 4.66 -0.63
CA SER A 69 -16.65 4.79 0.60
C SER A 69 -17.41 3.52 0.97
N HIS A 70 -17.83 2.69 0.01
CA HIS A 70 -18.39 1.36 0.28
C HIS A 70 -17.34 0.48 0.97
N LEU A 71 -16.17 0.32 0.33
CA LEU A 71 -15.08 -0.52 0.82
C LEU A 71 -14.55 -0.03 2.18
N SER A 72 -14.44 1.28 2.37
CA SER A 72 -14.02 1.87 3.65
C SER A 72 -14.98 1.54 4.80
N ARG A 73 -16.31 1.52 4.54
CA ARG A 73 -17.31 1.18 5.55
C ARG A 73 -17.25 -0.28 5.93
N ILE A 74 -17.16 -1.19 4.96
CA ILE A 74 -17.07 -2.62 5.25
C ILE A 74 -15.75 -2.94 5.96
N SER A 75 -14.65 -2.24 5.63
CA SER A 75 -13.40 -2.37 6.38
C SER A 75 -13.55 -2.03 7.86
N ARG A 76 -14.34 -1.00 8.19
CA ARG A 76 -14.67 -0.66 9.58
C ARG A 76 -15.58 -1.69 10.25
N LEU A 77 -16.51 -2.33 9.52
CA LEU A 77 -17.29 -3.45 10.06
C LEU A 77 -16.37 -4.62 10.44
N ALA A 78 -15.45 -5.00 9.56
CA ALA A 78 -14.48 -6.06 9.82
C ALA A 78 -13.56 -5.74 11.01
N GLN A 79 -13.03 -4.51 11.07
CA GLN A 79 -12.22 -4.06 12.21
C GLN A 79 -13.00 -4.07 13.54
N ALA A 80 -14.27 -3.64 13.53
CA ALA A 80 -15.12 -3.69 14.72
C ALA A 80 -15.38 -5.14 15.17
N TYR A 81 -15.67 -6.03 14.23
CA TYR A 81 -15.90 -7.44 14.47
C TYR A 81 -14.68 -8.15 15.06
N SER A 82 -13.47 -7.83 14.59
CA SER A 82 -12.25 -8.54 14.97
C SER A 82 -11.46 -7.91 16.12
N ASN A 83 -11.82 -6.71 16.59
CA ASN A 83 -11.09 -6.02 17.66
C ASN A 83 -11.67 -6.34 19.04
N SER A 84 -10.88 -7.00 19.91
CA SER A 84 -11.31 -7.44 21.26
C SER A 84 -11.74 -6.34 22.21
N SER A 85 -11.39 -5.08 21.93
CA SER A 85 -11.79 -3.91 22.72
C SER A 85 -13.02 -3.20 22.14
N ASN A 86 -13.62 -3.71 21.07
CA ASN A 86 -14.81 -3.14 20.46
C ASN A 86 -16.10 -3.77 21.02
N THR A 87 -17.17 -2.98 21.10
CA THR A 87 -18.50 -3.49 21.51
C THR A 87 -19.04 -4.56 20.55
N TYR A 88 -18.62 -4.54 19.29
CA TYR A 88 -19.03 -5.49 18.26
C TYR A 88 -18.07 -6.68 18.10
N TYR A 89 -17.14 -6.88 19.03
CA TYR A 89 -16.22 -8.00 18.97
C TYR A 89 -16.97 -9.33 18.87
N GLN A 90 -16.70 -10.09 17.81
CA GLN A 90 -17.36 -11.35 17.46
C GLN A 90 -18.89 -11.29 17.32
N ASP A 91 -19.48 -10.11 17.13
CA ASP A 91 -20.92 -9.97 16.84
C ASP A 91 -21.23 -10.52 15.43
N GLN A 92 -21.90 -11.68 15.38
CA GLN A 92 -22.25 -12.36 14.14
C GLN A 92 -23.14 -11.52 13.23
N SER A 93 -23.94 -10.59 13.78
CA SER A 93 -24.74 -9.67 12.96
C SER A 93 -23.87 -8.69 12.18
N VAL A 94 -22.76 -8.20 12.76
CA VAL A 94 -21.80 -7.32 12.08
C VAL A 94 -20.99 -8.08 11.04
N TYR A 95 -20.58 -9.33 11.34
CA TYR A 95 -19.97 -10.20 10.33
C TYR A 95 -20.90 -10.44 9.13
N ASN A 96 -22.18 -10.75 9.38
CA ASN A 96 -23.15 -10.99 8.31
C ASN A 96 -23.37 -9.73 7.46
N ASP A 97 -23.36 -8.54 8.08
CA ASP A 97 -23.42 -7.26 7.37
C ASP A 97 -22.17 -7.06 6.47
N TYR A 98 -20.98 -7.41 6.95
CA TYR A 98 -19.76 -7.42 6.13
C TYR A 98 -19.88 -8.37 4.93
N VAL A 99 -20.22 -9.64 5.19
CA VAL A 99 -20.27 -10.69 4.15
C VAL A 99 -21.23 -10.32 3.04
N LYS A 100 -22.41 -9.81 3.39
CA LYS A 100 -23.41 -9.35 2.42
C LYS A 100 -22.90 -8.18 1.58
N SER A 101 -22.23 -7.24 2.22
CA SER A 101 -21.72 -6.04 1.55
C SER A 101 -20.57 -6.36 0.60
N ILE A 102 -19.62 -7.22 1.00
CA ILE A 102 -18.55 -7.65 0.10
C ILE A 102 -19.09 -8.53 -1.04
N GLU A 103 -20.09 -9.38 -0.78
CA GLU A 103 -20.73 -10.17 -1.84
C GLU A 103 -21.40 -9.27 -2.89
N PHE A 104 -22.12 -8.22 -2.46
CA PHE A 104 -22.64 -7.19 -3.35
C PHE A 104 -21.53 -6.55 -4.21
N TRP A 105 -20.42 -6.15 -3.57
CA TRP A 105 -19.31 -5.50 -4.25
C TRP A 105 -18.69 -6.40 -5.33
N ILE A 106 -18.39 -7.65 -4.96
CA ILE A 106 -17.77 -8.64 -5.86
C ILE A 106 -18.72 -9.00 -7.01
N THR A 107 -20.02 -9.17 -6.73
CA THR A 107 -21.02 -9.51 -7.75
C THR A 107 -21.25 -8.36 -8.74
N THR A 108 -21.25 -7.12 -8.25
CA THR A 108 -21.41 -5.93 -9.10
C THR A 108 -20.18 -5.70 -9.98
N ASN A 109 -18.98 -6.10 -9.50
CA ASN A 109 -17.69 -5.96 -10.20
C ASN A 109 -17.54 -4.60 -10.91
N HIS A 110 -17.63 -3.52 -10.13
CA HIS A 110 -17.66 -2.17 -10.68
C HIS A 110 -16.38 -1.84 -11.47
N THR A 111 -16.55 -1.37 -12.70
CA THR A 111 -15.47 -1.06 -13.65
C THR A 111 -15.60 0.38 -14.19
N PRO A 112 -15.07 1.38 -13.44
CA PRO A 112 -15.03 2.76 -13.91
C PRO A 112 -14.22 2.92 -15.20
N THR A 113 -14.49 3.99 -15.96
CA THR A 113 -13.70 4.30 -17.18
C THR A 113 -12.24 4.58 -16.84
N ASN A 114 -11.99 5.18 -15.67
CA ASN A 114 -10.63 5.27 -15.14
C ASN A 114 -10.20 3.92 -14.55
N TRP A 115 -9.38 3.19 -15.32
CA TRP A 115 -8.83 1.87 -14.98
C TRP A 115 -8.22 1.82 -13.56
N TRP A 116 -7.63 2.93 -13.10
CA TRP A 116 -6.94 3.03 -11.81
C TRP A 116 -7.83 2.58 -10.64
N TYR A 117 -9.13 2.85 -10.69
CA TYR A 117 -10.04 2.44 -9.61
C TYR A 117 -10.13 0.92 -9.47
N ARG A 118 -10.40 0.20 -10.56
CA ARG A 118 -10.54 -1.27 -10.52
C ARG A 118 -9.20 -1.97 -10.32
N HIS A 119 -8.12 -1.41 -10.85
CA HIS A 119 -6.79 -2.02 -10.82
C HIS A 119 -6.05 -1.78 -9.51
N ILE A 120 -6.27 -0.63 -8.86
CA ILE A 120 -5.45 -0.17 -7.74
C ILE A 120 -6.33 0.19 -6.54
N ALA A 121 -7.24 1.16 -6.71
CA ALA A 121 -7.90 1.79 -5.58
C ALA A 121 -8.79 0.83 -4.79
N TYR A 122 -9.60 0.04 -5.50
CA TYR A 122 -10.56 -0.86 -4.87
C TYR A 122 -9.90 -2.10 -4.24
N PRO A 123 -8.98 -2.83 -4.91
CA PRO A 123 -8.24 -3.92 -4.27
C PRO A 123 -7.52 -3.50 -2.97
N LYS A 124 -6.81 -2.37 -3.01
CA LYS A 124 -6.10 -1.82 -1.84
C LYS A 124 -7.04 -1.44 -0.69
N GLU A 125 -8.16 -0.78 -1.00
CA GLU A 125 -9.12 -0.39 0.05
C GLU A 125 -9.82 -1.60 0.67
N MET A 126 -10.11 -2.64 -0.13
CA MET A 126 -10.71 -3.89 0.35
C MET A 126 -9.79 -4.64 1.32
N ASN A 127 -8.47 -4.64 1.09
CA ASN A 127 -7.51 -5.34 1.95
C ASN A 127 -7.52 -4.85 3.40
N LYS A 128 -7.86 -3.58 3.64
CA LYS A 128 -7.93 -2.97 4.98
C LYS A 128 -8.96 -3.63 5.90
N GLY A 129 -9.99 -4.25 5.32
CA GLY A 129 -11.00 -5.02 6.04
C GLY A 129 -10.82 -6.52 5.87
N LEU A 130 -10.54 -6.94 4.63
CA LEU A 130 -10.56 -8.33 4.23
C LEU A 130 -9.64 -9.22 5.07
N VAL A 131 -8.45 -8.73 5.41
CA VAL A 131 -7.45 -9.47 6.19
C VAL A 131 -7.98 -9.97 7.54
N PHE A 132 -8.98 -9.30 8.13
CA PHE A 132 -9.53 -9.65 9.43
C PHE A 132 -10.53 -10.81 9.38
N VAL A 133 -11.13 -11.06 8.22
CA VAL A 133 -12.29 -11.97 8.08
C VAL A 133 -12.09 -13.02 6.98
N ILE A 134 -11.04 -12.92 6.16
CA ILE A 134 -10.80 -13.78 5.00
C ILE A 134 -10.76 -15.28 5.34
N GLU A 135 -10.11 -15.66 6.44
CA GLU A 135 -10.03 -17.08 6.88
C GLU A 135 -11.39 -17.63 7.35
N GLU A 136 -12.21 -16.77 7.96
CA GLU A 136 -13.55 -17.14 8.38
C GLU A 136 -14.48 -17.29 7.17
N ILE A 137 -14.35 -16.41 6.17
CA ILE A 137 -15.07 -16.53 4.89
C ILE A 137 -14.63 -17.79 4.15
N LYS A 138 -13.33 -18.12 4.14
CA LYS A 138 -12.81 -19.38 3.55
C LYS A 138 -13.52 -20.60 4.13
N THR A 139 -13.75 -20.60 5.43
CA THR A 139 -14.39 -21.72 6.14
C THR A 139 -15.91 -21.72 5.98
N LYS A 140 -16.57 -20.55 6.12
CA LYS A 140 -18.04 -20.44 6.15
C LYS A 140 -18.69 -20.33 4.77
N ASN A 141 -18.00 -19.74 3.79
CA ASN A 141 -18.50 -19.54 2.43
C ASN A 141 -17.37 -19.67 1.38
N PRO A 142 -16.91 -20.91 1.08
CA PRO A 142 -15.82 -21.16 0.13
C PRO A 142 -16.06 -20.60 -1.28
N THR A 143 -17.32 -20.55 -1.72
CA THR A 143 -17.70 -19.99 -3.04
C THR A 143 -17.45 -18.49 -3.09
N LEU A 144 -17.88 -17.74 -2.07
CA LEU A 144 -17.60 -16.31 -1.98
C LEU A 144 -16.09 -16.05 -1.81
N TYR A 145 -15.42 -16.87 -0.99
CA TYR A 145 -13.97 -16.80 -0.82
C TYR A 145 -13.24 -16.84 -2.16
N ARG A 146 -13.52 -17.84 -3.01
CA ARG A 146 -12.88 -17.97 -4.32
C ARG A 146 -13.08 -16.72 -5.19
N LYS A 147 -14.32 -16.19 -5.25
CA LYS A 147 -14.62 -14.95 -5.99
C LYS A 147 -13.85 -13.74 -5.47
N ILE A 148 -13.63 -13.65 -4.15
CA ILE A 148 -12.85 -12.58 -3.54
C ILE A 148 -11.37 -12.70 -3.94
N ILE A 149 -10.78 -13.91 -3.87
CA ILE A 149 -9.39 -14.14 -4.29
C ILE A 149 -9.23 -13.77 -5.77
N ASP A 150 -10.13 -14.26 -6.64
CA ASP A 150 -10.12 -13.92 -8.07
C ASP A 150 -10.18 -12.40 -8.30
N TYR A 151 -11.06 -11.70 -7.57
CA TYR A 151 -11.20 -10.25 -7.69
C TYR A 151 -9.93 -9.49 -7.32
N GLN A 152 -9.27 -9.90 -6.23
CA GLN A 152 -8.08 -9.26 -5.67
C GLN A 152 -6.84 -9.46 -6.53
N GLU A 153 -6.62 -10.68 -7.04
CA GLU A 153 -5.45 -11.01 -7.86
C GLU A 153 -5.56 -10.50 -9.30
N TRP A 154 -6.80 -10.36 -9.81
CA TRP A 154 -7.07 -10.06 -11.21
C TRP A 154 -6.21 -8.93 -11.79
N ALA A 155 -6.10 -7.80 -11.08
CA ALA A 155 -5.40 -6.62 -11.57
C ALA A 155 -3.88 -6.82 -11.66
N TYR A 156 -3.30 -7.54 -10.69
CA TYR A 156 -1.88 -7.88 -10.74
C TYR A 156 -1.60 -8.86 -11.87
N LEU A 157 -2.47 -9.86 -12.06
CA LEU A 157 -2.31 -10.88 -13.10
C LEU A 157 -2.41 -10.34 -14.53
N GLN A 158 -2.95 -9.13 -14.73
CA GLN A 158 -2.93 -8.45 -16.04
C GLN A 158 -1.52 -8.06 -16.50
N GLN A 159 -0.57 -7.90 -15.57
CA GLN A 159 0.83 -7.53 -15.85
C GLN A 159 1.02 -6.22 -16.64
N ASP A 160 0.01 -5.35 -16.69
CA ASP A 160 0.06 -3.99 -17.24
C ASP A 160 0.42 -2.96 -16.16
N HIS A 161 1.13 -1.89 -16.54
CA HIS A 161 1.50 -0.77 -15.66
C HIS A 161 2.29 -1.19 -14.40
N MET A 162 3.21 -2.15 -14.53
CA MET A 162 3.99 -2.74 -13.42
C MET A 162 5.25 -1.94 -13.04
N GLU A 163 5.29 -0.65 -13.33
CA GLU A 163 6.41 0.26 -13.00
C GLU A 163 6.01 1.26 -11.91
N GLY A 164 7.01 1.88 -11.27
CA GLY A 164 6.83 2.95 -10.30
C GLY A 164 5.75 2.67 -9.23
N ALA A 165 4.89 3.66 -9.01
CA ALA A 165 3.83 3.57 -8.01
C ALA A 165 2.76 2.53 -8.37
N ASN A 166 2.42 2.41 -9.66
CA ASN A 166 1.34 1.53 -10.12
C ASN A 166 1.69 0.05 -9.88
N GLY A 167 2.94 -0.35 -10.15
CA GLY A 167 3.40 -1.71 -9.88
C GLY A 167 3.41 -2.04 -8.38
N ALA A 168 3.85 -1.09 -7.54
CA ALA A 168 3.81 -1.24 -6.10
C ALA A 168 2.36 -1.34 -5.58
N ASP A 169 1.48 -0.48 -6.08
CA ASP A 169 0.07 -0.43 -5.72
C ASP A 169 -0.70 -1.71 -6.06
N LYS A 170 -0.51 -2.24 -7.27
CA LYS A 170 -1.12 -3.52 -7.69
C LYS A 170 -0.64 -4.68 -6.84
N THR A 171 0.63 -4.68 -6.46
CA THR A 171 1.20 -5.68 -5.55
C THR A 171 0.50 -5.63 -4.19
N ILE A 172 0.33 -4.43 -3.62
CA ILE A 172 -0.40 -4.26 -2.36
C ILE A 172 -1.87 -4.68 -2.49
N GLY A 173 -2.50 -4.40 -3.63
CA GLY A 173 -3.86 -4.85 -3.93
C GLY A 173 -4.01 -6.37 -3.88
N ALA A 174 -3.12 -7.13 -4.51
CA ALA A 174 -3.20 -8.60 -4.52
C ALA A 174 -2.68 -9.28 -3.25
N PHE A 175 -2.06 -8.53 -2.32
CA PHE A 175 -1.25 -9.10 -1.24
C PHE A 175 -2.02 -10.01 -0.28
N VAL A 176 -3.19 -9.58 0.22
CA VAL A 176 -3.98 -10.38 1.18
C VAL A 176 -4.44 -11.70 0.55
N ALA A 177 -4.81 -11.68 -0.73
CA ALA A 177 -5.22 -12.88 -1.44
C ALA A 177 -4.06 -13.90 -1.57
N ALA A 178 -2.89 -13.44 -2.00
CA ALA A 178 -1.71 -14.29 -2.13
C ALA A 178 -1.31 -14.95 -0.79
N VAL A 179 -1.38 -14.20 0.32
CA VAL A 179 -1.06 -14.75 1.65
C VAL A 179 -2.14 -15.73 2.12
N ALA A 180 -3.42 -15.42 1.95
CA ALA A 180 -4.53 -16.29 2.35
C ALA A 180 -4.55 -17.62 1.56
N GLU A 181 -4.10 -17.59 0.31
CA GLU A 181 -3.91 -18.77 -0.53
C GLU A 181 -2.58 -19.48 -0.30
N LYS A 182 -1.70 -18.90 0.52
CA LYS A 182 -0.34 -19.41 0.76
C LYS A 182 0.43 -19.57 -0.56
N ASP A 183 0.19 -18.68 -1.52
CA ASP A 183 0.81 -18.72 -2.85
C ASP A 183 2.25 -18.21 -2.79
N ALA A 184 3.17 -19.13 -2.53
CA ALA A 184 4.59 -18.88 -2.49
C ALA A 184 5.17 -18.31 -3.79
N ASN A 185 4.63 -18.73 -4.94
CA ASN A 185 5.12 -18.30 -6.24
C ASN A 185 4.75 -16.84 -6.49
N LEU A 186 3.50 -16.47 -6.19
CA LEU A 186 3.03 -15.10 -6.33
C LEU A 186 3.74 -14.16 -5.34
N LEU A 187 3.94 -14.59 -4.08
CA LEU A 187 4.71 -13.83 -3.09
C LEU A 187 6.18 -13.65 -3.49
N LYS A 188 6.79 -14.65 -4.14
CA LYS A 188 8.13 -14.52 -4.71
C LYS A 188 8.16 -13.50 -5.85
N GLN A 189 7.15 -13.50 -6.73
CA GLN A 189 7.01 -12.49 -7.79
C GLN A 189 6.86 -11.08 -7.21
N PHE A 190 6.08 -10.92 -6.14
CA PHE A 190 5.98 -9.63 -5.43
C PHE A 190 7.33 -9.18 -4.88
N SER A 191 8.09 -10.08 -4.27
CA SER A 191 9.43 -9.80 -3.76
C SER A 191 10.39 -9.36 -4.86
N ASP A 192 10.39 -10.06 -5.99
CA ASP A 192 11.26 -9.74 -7.12
C ASP A 192 10.88 -8.41 -7.78
N LEU A 193 9.57 -8.15 -7.93
CA LEU A 193 9.08 -6.87 -8.40
C LEU A 193 9.49 -5.74 -7.45
N MET A 194 9.29 -5.89 -6.14
CA MET A 194 9.64 -4.85 -5.18
C MET A 194 11.15 -4.58 -5.15
N LYS A 195 12.01 -5.60 -5.25
CA LYS A 195 13.47 -5.43 -5.44
C LYS A 195 13.81 -4.59 -6.67
N ARG A 196 13.12 -4.85 -7.79
CA ARG A 196 13.29 -4.09 -9.03
C ARG A 196 12.84 -2.64 -8.84
N LEU A 197 11.67 -2.43 -8.26
CA LEU A 197 11.07 -1.11 -8.05
C LEU A 197 11.87 -0.24 -7.06
N THR A 198 12.61 -0.82 -6.12
CA THR A 198 13.47 -0.11 -5.15
C THR A 198 14.92 0.06 -5.62
N SER A 199 15.27 -0.47 -6.79
CA SER A 199 16.58 -0.28 -7.42
C SER A 199 16.64 1.05 -8.17
N ILE A 200 17.86 1.45 -8.56
CA ILE A 200 18.03 2.59 -9.48
C ILE A 200 17.54 2.16 -10.87
N GLN A 201 16.61 2.92 -11.43
CA GLN A 201 16.06 2.66 -12.75
C GLN A 201 17.00 3.19 -13.84
N GLU A 202 17.22 2.39 -14.87
CA GLU A 202 17.95 2.79 -16.08
C GLU A 202 17.02 3.49 -17.11
N GLY A 203 15.71 3.32 -16.95
CA GLY A 203 14.64 3.95 -17.73
C GLY A 203 13.27 3.58 -17.14
N GLY A 204 12.19 4.15 -17.69
CA GLY A 204 10.82 3.95 -17.18
C GLY A 204 10.50 4.83 -15.97
N GLU A 205 9.65 4.32 -15.08
CA GLU A 205 9.23 5.03 -13.85
C GLU A 205 9.97 4.53 -12.59
N GLY A 206 10.38 5.45 -11.71
CA GLY A 206 10.96 5.15 -10.40
C GLY A 206 12.06 6.09 -9.96
N ILE A 207 12.91 5.62 -9.03
CA ILE A 207 14.10 6.34 -8.54
C ILE A 207 15.22 6.19 -9.57
N GLU A 208 15.78 7.31 -10.05
CA GLU A 208 16.89 7.30 -11.01
C GLU A 208 18.25 7.67 -10.39
N LYS A 209 19.29 7.76 -11.23
CA LYS A 209 20.70 7.94 -10.83
C LYS A 209 21.00 9.22 -10.05
N ASP A 210 20.16 10.23 -10.15
CA ASP A 210 20.23 11.47 -9.35
C ASP A 210 19.39 11.40 -8.06
N TYR A 211 18.84 10.22 -7.75
CA TYR A 211 17.92 9.91 -6.65
C TYR A 211 16.56 10.65 -6.73
N GLY A 212 16.28 11.32 -7.85
CA GLY A 212 14.95 11.84 -8.14
C GLY A 212 13.95 10.73 -8.44
N PHE A 213 12.68 11.00 -8.15
CA PHE A 213 11.58 10.12 -8.52
C PHE A 213 10.81 10.65 -9.73
N TYR A 214 10.68 9.80 -10.74
CA TYR A 214 10.06 10.12 -12.03
C TYR A 214 8.96 9.13 -12.38
N SER A 215 7.87 9.62 -12.97
CA SER A 215 6.74 8.81 -13.42
C SER A 215 6.18 9.38 -14.71
N HIS A 216 5.29 8.64 -15.39
CA HIS A 216 4.73 9.00 -16.69
C HIS A 216 5.81 9.23 -17.76
N SER A 217 6.89 8.44 -17.68
CA SER A 217 8.13 8.63 -18.44
C SER A 217 8.06 8.26 -19.93
N GLY A 218 6.88 7.95 -20.46
CA GLY A 218 6.71 7.36 -21.80
C GLY A 218 7.15 8.26 -22.96
N ASN A 219 6.93 9.57 -22.86
CA ASN A 219 7.30 10.55 -23.89
C ASN A 219 8.28 11.62 -23.37
N GLY A 220 8.92 11.36 -22.24
CA GLY A 220 9.70 12.33 -21.48
C GLY A 220 9.53 12.09 -19.99
N ARG A 221 10.53 12.41 -19.17
CA ARG A 221 10.52 12.13 -17.73
C ARG A 221 9.84 13.27 -16.99
N GLN A 222 8.76 12.97 -16.27
CA GLN A 222 8.13 13.93 -15.38
C GLN A 222 8.63 13.73 -13.96
N ILE A 223 9.25 14.77 -13.38
CA ILE A 223 9.52 14.82 -11.94
C ILE A 223 8.18 14.83 -11.19
N TYR A 224 7.87 13.75 -10.49
CA TYR A 224 6.52 13.49 -9.97
C TYR A 224 6.55 13.03 -8.51
N THR A 225 7.40 13.66 -7.72
CA THR A 225 7.74 13.26 -6.36
C THR A 225 6.55 13.35 -5.40
N PHE A 226 5.78 14.43 -5.44
CA PHE A 226 4.67 14.65 -4.50
C PHE A 226 3.37 13.93 -4.88
N GLY A 227 3.23 13.57 -6.16
CA GLY A 227 2.15 12.71 -6.64
C GLY A 227 2.53 11.24 -6.58
N TYR A 228 3.03 10.70 -7.71
CA TYR A 228 3.35 9.27 -7.82
C TYR A 228 4.49 8.83 -6.88
N GLY A 229 5.50 9.67 -6.62
CA GLY A 229 6.62 9.32 -5.73
C GLY A 229 6.18 9.03 -4.31
N LYS A 230 5.23 9.82 -3.80
CA LYS A 230 4.59 9.59 -2.51
C LYS A 230 3.79 8.29 -2.47
N GLU A 231 2.93 8.04 -3.46
CA GLU A 231 2.15 6.79 -3.52
C GLU A 231 3.06 5.57 -3.64
N TYR A 232 4.15 5.69 -4.40
CA TYR A 232 5.20 4.69 -4.49
C TYR A 232 5.84 4.42 -3.12
N LEU A 233 6.33 5.45 -2.42
CA LEU A 233 6.95 5.29 -1.11
C LEU A 233 5.98 4.63 -0.12
N LYS A 234 4.72 5.05 -0.12
CA LYS A 234 3.68 4.46 0.73
C LYS A 234 3.54 2.97 0.50
N SER A 235 3.31 2.54 -0.74
CA SER A 235 3.07 1.13 -1.05
C SER A 235 4.31 0.26 -0.89
N VAL A 236 5.51 0.80 -1.15
CA VAL A 236 6.77 0.10 -0.87
C VAL A 236 6.98 -0.09 0.63
N LEU A 237 6.71 0.94 1.45
CA LEU A 237 6.82 0.82 2.90
C LEU A 237 5.77 -0.13 3.48
N ASP A 238 4.53 -0.09 2.99
CA ASP A 238 3.49 -1.07 3.36
C ASP A 238 3.98 -2.50 3.06
N TYR A 239 4.59 -2.73 1.88
CA TYR A 239 5.17 -4.04 1.55
C TYR A 239 6.26 -4.46 2.54
N PHE A 240 7.14 -3.54 2.96
CA PHE A 240 8.20 -3.82 3.94
C PHE A 240 7.64 -4.18 5.31
N VAL A 241 6.57 -3.50 5.73
CA VAL A 241 5.85 -3.79 6.97
C VAL A 241 5.20 -5.16 6.88
N PHE A 242 4.45 -5.44 5.82
CA PHE A 242 3.72 -6.71 5.66
C PHE A 242 4.66 -7.91 5.66
N THR A 243 5.78 -7.79 4.95
CA THR A 243 6.76 -8.89 4.84
C THR A 243 7.79 -8.93 5.97
N LYS A 244 7.72 -8.02 6.96
CA LYS A 244 8.76 -7.88 7.99
C LYS A 244 9.04 -9.19 8.72
N GLY A 245 10.30 -9.61 8.68
CA GLY A 245 10.78 -10.82 9.35
C GLY A 245 10.33 -12.13 8.68
N THR A 246 10.05 -12.09 7.37
CA THR A 246 9.74 -13.24 6.51
C THR A 246 10.76 -13.31 5.39
N GLN A 247 10.84 -14.44 4.67
CA GLN A 247 11.76 -14.57 3.53
C GLN A 247 11.41 -13.69 2.31
N TYR A 248 10.19 -13.16 2.25
CA TYR A 248 9.72 -12.32 1.13
C TYR A 248 10.08 -10.84 1.27
N ASN A 249 10.65 -10.45 2.42
CA ASN A 249 11.06 -9.08 2.70
C ASN A 249 12.22 -8.62 1.81
N VAL A 250 12.20 -7.36 1.41
CA VAL A 250 13.24 -6.78 0.55
C VAL A 250 13.87 -5.59 1.27
N GLN A 251 14.95 -5.84 2.02
CA GLN A 251 15.59 -4.81 2.85
C GLN A 251 16.54 -3.90 2.06
N THR A 252 16.10 -3.40 0.90
CA THR A 252 16.87 -2.41 0.13
C THR A 252 16.28 -1.02 0.37
N LEU A 253 16.47 -0.49 1.57
CA LEU A 253 16.02 0.86 1.94
C LEU A 253 16.91 1.96 1.37
N VAL A 254 18.17 1.65 1.04
CA VAL A 254 19.20 2.67 0.73
C VAL A 254 18.78 3.68 -0.35
N ASN A 255 18.14 3.24 -1.43
CA ASN A 255 17.72 4.16 -2.50
C ASN A 255 16.49 4.97 -2.09
N LEU A 256 15.59 4.41 -1.29
CA LEU A 256 14.44 5.14 -0.74
C LEU A 256 14.92 6.23 0.21
N GLU A 257 15.89 5.90 1.08
CA GLU A 257 16.47 6.85 2.02
C GLU A 257 17.23 7.96 1.28
N LYS A 258 18.00 7.61 0.24
CA LYS A 258 18.65 8.58 -0.63
C LYS A 258 17.66 9.42 -1.43
N MET A 259 16.53 8.87 -1.86
CA MET A 259 15.45 9.68 -2.44
C MET A 259 14.97 10.75 -1.44
N VAL A 260 14.89 10.45 -0.14
CA VAL A 260 14.52 11.45 0.85
C VAL A 260 15.65 12.47 1.09
N ILE A 261 16.87 11.97 1.31
CA ILE A 261 18.03 12.77 1.74
C ILE A 261 18.63 13.56 0.56
N ASP A 262 18.79 12.95 -0.60
CA ASP A 262 19.49 13.58 -1.72
C ASP A 262 18.55 14.26 -2.70
N HIS A 263 17.23 14.08 -2.54
CA HIS A 263 16.22 14.64 -3.44
C HIS A 263 15.09 15.39 -2.70
N VAL A 264 14.21 14.69 -1.96
CA VAL A 264 12.98 15.28 -1.39
C VAL A 264 13.25 16.53 -0.55
N GLN A 265 14.24 16.52 0.34
CA GLN A 265 14.50 17.70 1.20
C GLN A 265 14.97 18.95 0.44
N TYR A 266 15.48 18.81 -0.79
CA TYR A 266 15.79 19.97 -1.65
C TYR A 266 14.54 20.62 -2.24
N LEU A 267 13.43 19.89 -2.30
CA LEU A 267 12.15 20.37 -2.83
C LEU A 267 11.33 21.15 -1.81
N PHE A 268 11.81 21.26 -0.56
CA PHE A 268 11.17 22.05 0.49
C PHE A 268 11.87 23.38 0.71
N HIS A 269 11.11 24.40 1.11
CA HIS A 269 11.57 25.68 1.62
C HIS A 269 10.70 26.13 2.80
N ALA A 270 11.32 26.37 3.96
CA ALA A 270 10.65 26.80 5.18
C ALA A 270 9.38 25.99 5.54
N GLY A 271 9.44 24.66 5.35
CA GLY A 271 8.34 23.75 5.65
C GLY A 271 7.25 23.59 4.57
N ASN A 272 7.33 24.37 3.47
CA ASN A 272 6.47 24.27 2.29
C ASN A 272 7.25 23.61 1.14
N TYR A 273 6.59 22.97 0.18
CA TYR A 273 7.29 22.39 -0.97
C TYR A 273 7.14 23.22 -2.24
N ASP A 274 8.10 23.10 -3.17
CA ASP A 274 8.00 23.60 -4.54
C ASP A 274 6.88 22.84 -5.29
N PRO A 275 5.87 23.50 -5.88
CA PRO A 275 4.77 22.82 -6.56
C PRO A 275 5.18 22.15 -7.89
N ASN A 276 6.32 22.48 -8.49
CA ASN A 276 6.76 21.93 -9.79
C ASN A 276 6.79 20.37 -9.83
N PRO A 277 7.26 19.64 -8.79
CA PRO A 277 7.31 18.18 -8.75
C PRO A 277 5.98 17.48 -8.40
N THR A 278 4.85 18.19 -8.44
CA THR A 278 3.49 17.64 -8.17
C THR A 278 2.76 17.17 -9.43
N GLY A 279 3.34 17.40 -10.61
CA GLY A 279 2.73 17.11 -11.90
C GLY A 279 1.38 17.80 -12.09
N ARG A 280 0.33 17.05 -12.43
CA ARG A 280 -0.99 17.62 -12.78
C ARG A 280 -1.72 18.31 -11.62
N TYR A 281 -1.22 18.19 -10.39
CA TYR A 281 -1.88 18.76 -9.22
C TYR A 281 -1.40 20.18 -8.87
N ASN A 282 -0.36 20.69 -9.56
CA ASN A 282 0.29 22.00 -9.41
C ASN A 282 -0.30 22.93 -8.33
N ASN A 283 -0.08 22.57 -7.07
CA ASN A 283 -0.47 23.31 -5.88
C ASN A 283 0.58 23.11 -4.80
N THR A 284 0.56 23.95 -3.76
CA THR A 284 1.66 24.05 -2.77
C THR A 284 1.39 23.31 -1.45
N PHE A 285 0.27 22.60 -1.32
CA PHE A 285 -0.15 22.04 -0.02
C PHE A 285 -0.63 20.59 -0.08
N GLU A 286 -1.13 20.14 -1.23
CA GLU A 286 -1.71 18.80 -1.36
C GLU A 286 -0.63 17.75 -1.10
N TYR A 287 -0.96 16.76 -0.27
CA TYR A 287 -0.09 15.64 0.07
C TYR A 287 1.20 15.97 0.86
N MET A 288 1.37 17.21 1.33
CA MET A 288 2.54 17.58 2.13
C MET A 288 2.64 16.74 3.41
N ASP A 289 1.54 16.64 4.15
CA ASP A 289 1.49 15.91 5.42
C ASP A 289 1.63 14.40 5.22
N ASP A 290 1.08 13.86 4.14
CA ASP A 290 1.26 12.46 3.77
C ASP A 290 2.74 12.11 3.60
N LEU A 291 3.50 12.95 2.88
CA LEU A 291 4.92 12.70 2.66
C LEU A 291 5.74 12.87 3.95
N LYS A 292 5.41 13.87 4.79
CA LYS A 292 6.02 14.02 6.12
C LYS A 292 5.80 12.76 6.97
N ASN A 293 4.58 12.26 7.03
CA ASN A 293 4.22 11.04 7.75
C ASN A 293 4.95 9.80 7.21
N ILE A 294 5.13 9.69 5.89
CA ILE A 294 5.95 8.64 5.27
C ILE A 294 7.40 8.72 5.76
N VAL A 295 8.00 9.91 5.78
CA VAL A 295 9.37 10.08 6.28
C VAL A 295 9.46 9.80 7.78
N THR A 296 8.44 10.15 8.58
CA THR A 296 8.35 9.73 10.00
C THR A 296 8.40 8.21 10.13
N LYS A 297 7.65 7.47 9.31
CA LYS A 297 7.71 5.99 9.29
C LYS A 297 9.11 5.49 8.92
N MET A 298 9.78 6.12 7.94
CA MET A 298 11.15 5.76 7.56
C MET A 298 12.16 5.99 8.69
N VAL A 299 12.07 7.11 9.41
CA VAL A 299 12.91 7.39 10.59
C VAL A 299 12.71 6.31 11.66
N ALA A 300 11.47 5.87 11.88
CA ALA A 300 11.13 4.84 12.86
C ALA A 300 11.71 3.45 12.53
N LEU A 301 12.13 3.21 11.27
CA LEU A 301 12.84 1.97 10.90
C LEU A 301 14.24 1.88 11.52
N ASN A 302 14.77 2.99 12.07
CA ASN A 302 16.01 3.03 12.85
C ASN A 302 17.23 2.44 12.11
N THR A 303 17.39 2.80 10.84
CA THR A 303 18.53 2.41 10.00
C THR A 303 19.78 3.22 10.33
N ALA A 304 20.92 2.88 9.69
CA ALA A 304 22.14 3.67 9.79
C ALA A 304 21.96 5.13 9.33
N ASN A 305 20.99 5.41 8.46
CA ASN A 305 20.70 6.76 7.95
C ASN A 305 19.67 7.52 8.79
N LYS A 306 19.23 6.99 9.94
CA LYS A 306 18.22 7.62 10.81
C LYS A 306 18.48 9.10 11.07
N SER A 307 19.70 9.48 11.43
CA SER A 307 20.03 10.87 11.72
C SER A 307 19.86 11.77 10.50
N ALA A 308 20.25 11.31 9.31
CA ALA A 308 20.10 12.07 8.07
C ALA A 308 18.63 12.18 7.64
N LEU A 309 17.84 11.11 7.85
CA LEU A 309 16.39 11.12 7.62
C LEU A 309 15.66 12.07 8.58
N GLN A 310 16.03 12.08 9.86
CA GLN A 310 15.47 13.02 10.84
C GLN A 310 15.79 14.47 10.44
N ASP A 311 17.03 14.70 10.03
CA ASP A 311 17.47 15.98 9.49
C ASP A 311 16.64 16.44 8.28
N ALA A 312 16.40 15.55 7.33
CA ALA A 312 15.55 15.82 6.17
C ALA A 312 14.11 16.13 6.60
N HIS A 313 13.54 15.32 7.50
CA HIS A 313 12.20 15.51 8.06
C HIS A 313 12.04 16.87 8.75
N ASP A 314 13.02 17.28 9.55
CA ASP A 314 12.96 18.55 10.28
C ASP A 314 12.99 19.75 9.34
N ARG A 315 13.75 19.67 8.24
CA ARG A 315 13.73 20.70 7.17
C ARG A 315 12.39 20.71 6.44
N MET A 316 11.88 19.54 6.07
CA MET A 316 10.55 19.41 5.45
C MET A 316 9.45 20.00 6.34
N SER A 317 9.65 20.01 7.66
CA SER A 317 8.71 20.54 8.66
C SER A 317 8.99 21.99 9.08
N GLY A 318 9.98 22.66 8.47
CA GLY A 318 10.38 24.03 8.82
C GLY A 318 11.05 24.17 10.20
N GLN A 319 11.41 23.05 10.84
CA GLN A 319 12.04 23.02 12.17
C GLN A 319 13.57 23.09 12.12
N LYS A 320 14.15 22.95 10.92
CA LYS A 320 15.58 23.04 10.68
C LYS A 320 15.86 23.95 9.49
N LYS A 321 16.97 24.67 9.55
CA LYS A 321 17.44 25.54 8.46
C LYS A 321 17.55 24.73 7.15
N ASP A 322 17.02 25.32 6.09
CA ASP A 322 17.12 24.81 4.73
C ASP A 322 18.57 24.57 4.30
N LEU A 323 18.75 23.62 3.37
CA LEU A 323 20.03 23.44 2.68
C LEU A 323 20.36 24.70 1.86
N GLU A 324 21.64 25.04 1.75
CA GLU A 324 22.14 26.10 0.86
C GLU A 324 22.91 25.48 -0.30
N GLY A 325 22.87 26.13 -1.47
CA GLY A 325 23.66 25.72 -2.62
C GLY A 325 22.82 25.49 -3.87
N ASN A 326 23.35 24.64 -4.76
CA ASN A 326 22.78 24.28 -6.04
C ASN A 326 22.68 22.76 -6.14
N LYS A 327 21.52 22.23 -6.50
CA LYS A 327 21.33 20.80 -6.76
C LYS A 327 20.59 20.63 -8.09
N MET A 328 21.25 19.97 -9.04
CA MET A 328 20.65 19.60 -10.33
C MET A 328 20.16 18.16 -10.26
N PHE A 329 18.89 17.94 -10.60
CA PHE A 329 18.30 16.63 -10.89
C PHE A 329 18.22 16.48 -12.41
N TRP A 330 19.37 16.13 -13.00
CA TRP A 330 19.59 16.14 -14.45
C TRP A 330 18.78 15.07 -15.21
N ARG A 331 18.12 14.15 -14.50
CA ARG A 331 17.23 13.16 -15.13
C ARG A 331 15.83 13.69 -15.37
N GLY A 332 15.41 14.75 -14.67
CA GLY A 332 14.09 15.37 -14.88
C GLY A 332 14.13 16.87 -15.08
N ASP A 333 15.25 17.41 -15.58
CA ASP A 333 15.41 18.82 -15.96
C ASP A 333 14.99 19.81 -14.86
N TYR A 334 15.29 19.47 -13.60
CA TYR A 334 14.95 20.30 -12.44
C TYR A 334 16.21 20.73 -11.69
N MET A 335 16.25 22.00 -11.27
CA MET A 335 17.33 22.54 -10.44
C MET A 335 16.76 23.24 -9.20
N ALA A 336 17.23 22.85 -8.02
CA ALA A 336 17.02 23.60 -6.79
C ALA A 336 18.20 24.56 -6.55
N HIS A 337 17.90 25.85 -6.43
CA HIS A 337 18.82 26.87 -5.96
C HIS A 337 18.33 27.41 -4.61
N LYS A 338 19.11 27.21 -3.55
CA LYS A 338 18.70 27.58 -2.19
C LYS A 338 19.68 28.56 -1.56
N ARG A 339 19.16 29.64 -0.98
CA ARG A 339 19.91 30.70 -0.29
C ARG A 339 19.20 31.06 1.01
N SER A 340 19.96 31.62 1.96
CA SER A 340 19.53 32.02 3.30
C SER A 340 18.60 33.22 3.32
#